data_AF-A0A935YZY0-F1
#
_entry.id   AF-A0A935YZY0-F1
#
_cell.length_a   1.000
_cell.length_b   1.000
_cell.length_c   1.000
_cell.angle_alpha   90.00
_cell.angle_beta   90.00
_cell.angle_gamma   90.00
#
_symmetry.space_group_name_H-M   'P 1'
#
loop_
_entity.id
_entity.type
_entity.pdbx_description
1 polymer ?
#
loop_
_entity_poly.entity_id
_entity_poly.type
_entity_poly.pdbx_seq_one_letter_code
_entity_poly.pdbx_strand_id
1 'polypeptide(L)'
;MNRLEAIVAQLERVDLLKRKALVRELAGHALPESLRRRANAVLPAAMALPERLPERVGETWLLLAKADGQGLVARVGTGRSHKPLGAATLRAARAALVHAAGHACRALPSDARDLAEIYVQDDLDAAVTGRSAELSAAVALMSLALGRPPHAHVAGTARLSLEGKLEPVHHLREKLEALRLEWPLVTKVVVAREQGDIEDACGLEGIELVRAADLGEALLAYGLDLRELALSDIDDHESRVSRLKTEGEKEGADFERLAKDAWESASVLSDSHSDLAAKARGYAALFRLHLGESHEAWTMLCGVERKSLADEPEILAMVDTFGASAAIDVGDLEQAKSLARTAMETLGAPRSREHGAMLASARGTYGRAYLHAGEYVEAIDHLSRAVDLHGTYAPFEVPRSRGYLATALRLAGRLDQARTTLDLALEQNARDAKKRSASRQTTPFLELEAGRLAAAEGRLDDAERHLEAVGDDPTRYPDLGALRSRVLVALRRNDTARARALAETCVTLVVPGAKASALRQVGAVGYAELVVAGVATPDEEARALTLLSRAFGRSIEMGDVAAIVSRQVF
;
A
#
# COMPACT_ATOMS: atom_id res chain seq x y z
N MET A 1 7.05 -11.13 59.86
CA MET A 1 5.58 -10.92 59.87
C MET A 1 5.21 -9.46 60.14
N ASN A 2 5.66 -8.85 61.24
CA ASN A 2 5.34 -7.45 61.60
C ASN A 2 5.65 -6.39 60.53
N ARG A 3 6.66 -6.62 59.68
CA ARG A 3 7.00 -5.70 58.57
C ARG A 3 5.99 -5.75 57.40
N LEU A 4 5.43 -6.92 57.09
CA LEU A 4 4.46 -7.09 55.98
C LEU A 4 3.06 -6.54 56.34
N GLU A 5 2.66 -6.58 57.60
CA GLU A 5 1.41 -5.98 58.08
C GLU A 5 1.45 -4.46 58.10
N ALA A 6 2.61 -3.87 58.43
CA ALA A 6 2.81 -2.43 58.35
C ALA A 6 2.70 -1.91 56.91
N ILE A 7 3.21 -2.67 55.92
CA ILE A 7 3.12 -2.36 54.48
C ILE A 7 1.66 -2.35 53.99
N VAL A 8 0.86 -3.34 54.39
CA VAL A 8 -0.55 -3.46 53.99
C VAL A 8 -1.45 -2.40 54.66
N ALA A 9 -1.13 -1.95 55.87
CA ALA A 9 -1.85 -0.85 56.52
C ALA A 9 -1.47 0.53 55.94
N GLN A 10 -0.22 0.71 55.47
CA GLN A 10 0.20 1.94 54.78
C GLN A 10 -0.49 2.08 53.41
N LEU A 11 -0.70 0.98 52.68
CA LEU A 11 -1.44 0.95 51.41
C LEU A 11 -2.81 1.63 51.50
N GLU A 12 -3.47 1.60 52.66
CA GLU A 12 -4.82 2.15 52.85
C GLU A 12 -4.84 3.69 52.98
N ARG A 13 -3.73 4.35 53.33
CA ARG A 13 -3.72 5.77 53.78
C ARG A 13 -2.88 6.75 52.95
N VAL A 14 -2.16 6.25 51.95
CA VAL A 14 -1.28 7.06 51.10
C VAL A 14 -1.87 7.25 49.70
N ASP A 15 -1.43 8.29 48.97
CA ASP A 15 -1.89 8.58 47.61
C ASP A 15 -1.60 7.45 46.60
N LEU A 16 -2.21 7.55 45.41
CA LEU A 16 -2.22 6.54 44.36
C LEU A 16 -0.81 6.12 43.87
N LEU A 17 0.20 6.98 43.99
CA LEU A 17 1.58 6.75 43.50
C LEU A 17 2.42 5.95 44.51
N LYS A 18 2.33 6.26 45.81
CA LYS A 18 3.02 5.48 46.88
C LYS A 18 2.49 4.07 47.02
N ARG A 19 1.22 3.91 46.66
CA ARG A 19 0.49 2.65 46.59
C ARG A 19 1.15 1.66 45.60
N LYS A 20 1.59 2.08 44.40
CA LYS A 20 2.27 1.24 43.37
C LYS A 20 3.52 0.51 43.86
N ALA A 21 4.37 1.21 44.61
CA ALA A 21 5.67 0.69 45.08
C ALA A 21 5.50 -0.43 46.12
N LEU A 22 4.49 -0.29 46.98
CA LEU A 22 4.18 -1.24 48.05
C LEU A 22 3.58 -2.55 47.50
N VAL A 23 2.84 -2.49 46.38
CA VAL A 23 2.33 -3.69 45.71
C VAL A 23 3.43 -4.53 45.07
N ARG A 24 4.39 -3.91 44.38
CA ARG A 24 5.50 -4.65 43.75
C ARG A 24 6.39 -5.33 44.81
N GLU A 25 6.57 -4.75 46.00
CA GLU A 25 7.27 -5.37 47.15
C GLU A 25 6.50 -6.60 47.69
N LEU A 26 5.17 -6.62 47.59
CA LEU A 26 4.30 -7.74 47.99
C LEU A 26 4.29 -8.90 46.98
N ALA A 27 4.49 -8.66 45.69
CA ALA A 27 4.40 -9.67 44.63
C ALA A 27 5.55 -10.70 44.63
N GLY A 28 6.66 -10.43 45.31
CA GLY A 28 7.85 -11.30 45.37
C GLY A 28 7.96 -12.21 46.61
N HIS A 29 6.96 -12.21 47.51
CA HIS A 29 7.02 -12.92 48.79
C HIS A 29 5.82 -13.84 48.98
N ALA A 30 6.03 -15.03 49.55
CA ALA A 30 4.96 -15.95 49.92
C ALA A 30 4.18 -15.40 51.13
N LEU A 31 3.05 -14.74 50.87
CA LEU A 31 2.27 -14.08 51.92
C LEU A 31 1.40 -15.09 52.69
N PRO A 32 1.32 -14.99 54.04
CA PRO A 32 0.29 -15.66 54.82
C PRO A 32 -1.09 -15.29 54.32
N GLU A 33 -2.02 -16.25 54.34
CA GLU A 33 -3.35 -16.15 53.72
C GLU A 33 -4.13 -14.88 54.13
N SER A 34 -4.04 -14.47 55.39
CA SER A 34 -4.70 -13.26 55.93
C SER A 34 -4.10 -11.95 55.39
N LEU A 35 -2.78 -11.90 55.22
CA LEU A 35 -2.06 -10.77 54.63
C LEU A 35 -2.23 -10.70 53.13
N ARG A 36 -2.29 -11.86 52.46
CA ARG A 36 -2.59 -11.97 51.03
C ARG A 36 -3.99 -11.44 50.73
N ARG A 37 -4.99 -11.78 51.56
CA ARG A 37 -6.35 -11.25 51.44
C ARG A 37 -6.40 -9.72 51.62
N ARG A 38 -5.66 -9.15 52.56
CA ARG A 38 -5.63 -7.68 52.76
C ARG A 38 -4.79 -6.94 51.72
N ALA A 39 -3.64 -7.47 51.34
CA ALA A 39 -2.84 -6.97 50.21
C ALA A 39 -3.69 -6.94 48.93
N ASN A 40 -4.34 -8.06 48.58
CA ASN A 40 -5.24 -8.15 47.42
C ASN A 40 -6.47 -7.24 47.54
N ALA A 41 -6.85 -6.82 48.74
CA ALA A 41 -7.93 -5.86 48.94
C ALA A 41 -7.51 -4.41 48.62
N VAL A 42 -6.21 -4.09 48.59
CA VAL A 42 -5.71 -2.71 48.39
C VAL A 42 -4.80 -2.55 47.16
N LEU A 43 -4.18 -3.63 46.71
CA LEU A 43 -3.38 -3.75 45.48
C LEU A 43 -4.03 -3.16 44.21
N PRO A 44 -5.33 -3.39 43.95
CA PRO A 44 -5.98 -2.92 42.71
C PRO A 44 -6.14 -1.41 42.63
N ALA A 45 -6.28 -0.71 43.76
CA ALA A 45 -6.36 0.76 43.81
C ALA A 45 -4.99 1.44 43.71
N ALA A 46 -3.94 0.62 43.57
CA ALA A 46 -2.58 0.99 43.82
C ALA A 46 -1.63 0.69 42.67
N MET A 47 -1.94 -0.23 41.74
CA MET A 47 -1.08 -0.50 40.59
C MET A 47 -1.72 -0.19 39.24
N ALA A 48 -1.13 0.82 38.61
CA ALA A 48 -0.98 0.94 37.16
C ALA A 48 -2.15 1.55 36.37
N LEU A 49 -2.54 2.78 36.72
CA LEU A 49 -2.79 3.80 35.69
C LEU A 49 -1.43 4.33 35.20
N PRO A 50 -1.09 4.29 33.90
CA PRO A 50 0.15 4.89 33.43
C PRO A 50 0.19 6.39 33.76
N GLU A 51 1.37 6.89 34.15
CA GLU A 51 1.50 8.11 34.96
C GLU A 51 1.17 9.43 34.25
N ARG A 52 0.91 9.40 32.94
CA ARG A 52 0.72 10.62 32.16
C ARG A 52 -0.34 10.40 31.09
N LEU A 53 -1.39 11.21 31.20
CA LEU A 53 -2.27 11.54 30.09
C LEU A 53 -1.43 12.05 28.89
N PRO A 54 -1.89 11.88 27.64
CA PRO A 54 -1.24 12.43 26.46
C PRO A 54 -1.42 13.96 26.42
N GLU A 55 -0.59 14.65 27.21
CA GLU A 55 -0.62 16.11 27.38
C GLU A 55 0.45 16.81 26.55
N ARG A 56 1.28 16.06 25.83
CA ARG A 56 2.32 16.63 24.97
C ARG A 56 1.85 16.71 23.53
N VAL A 57 2.41 17.67 22.81
CA VAL A 57 2.26 17.79 21.37
C VAL A 57 2.68 16.48 20.70
N GLY A 58 1.82 15.96 19.82
CA GLY A 58 2.03 14.71 19.11
C GLY A 58 1.69 13.45 19.91
N GLU A 59 1.25 13.55 21.18
CA GLU A 59 0.80 12.39 21.96
C GLU A 59 -0.71 12.18 21.87
N THR A 60 -1.16 10.92 21.75
CA THR A 60 -2.58 10.56 21.86
C THR A 60 -2.76 9.10 22.29
N TRP A 61 -4.00 8.71 22.57
CA TRP A 61 -4.36 7.33 22.86
C TRP A 61 -4.39 6.47 21.61
N LEU A 62 -3.95 5.23 21.76
CA LEU A 62 -3.97 4.18 20.76
C LEU A 62 -4.75 2.98 21.30
N LEU A 63 -5.84 2.62 20.60
CA LEU A 63 -6.68 1.48 20.97
C LEU A 63 -6.44 0.32 19.99
N LEU A 64 -6.05 -0.84 20.52
CA LEU A 64 -5.67 -2.02 19.77
C LEU A 64 -6.45 -3.25 20.22
N ALA A 65 -6.45 -4.28 19.38
CA ALA A 65 -6.85 -5.62 19.77
C ALA A 65 -5.77 -6.60 19.32
N LYS A 66 -5.47 -7.59 20.17
CA LYS A 66 -4.61 -8.72 19.84
C LYS A 66 -5.33 -9.67 18.89
N ALA A 67 -4.59 -10.62 18.33
CA ALA A 67 -5.13 -11.65 17.43
C ALA A 67 -6.18 -12.56 18.11
N ASP A 68 -6.13 -12.70 19.43
CA ASP A 68 -7.12 -13.42 20.25
C ASP A 68 -8.36 -12.57 20.61
N GLY A 69 -8.43 -11.34 20.11
CA GLY A 69 -9.51 -10.39 20.39
C GLY A 69 -9.31 -9.55 21.65
N GLN A 70 -8.28 -9.79 22.47
CA GLN A 70 -8.04 -9.02 23.68
C GLN A 70 -7.74 -7.55 23.37
N GLY A 71 -8.50 -6.63 23.96
CA GLY A 71 -8.26 -5.20 23.88
C GLY A 71 -6.97 -4.77 24.57
N LEU A 72 -6.33 -3.73 24.04
CA LEU A 72 -5.13 -3.10 24.59
C LEU A 72 -5.21 -1.60 24.41
N VAL A 73 -4.72 -0.87 25.41
CA VAL A 73 -4.55 0.59 25.31
C VAL A 73 -3.08 0.96 25.46
N ALA A 74 -2.62 1.81 24.56
CA ALA A 74 -1.29 2.39 24.61
C ALA A 74 -1.35 3.88 24.30
N ARG A 75 -0.23 4.55 24.48
CA ARG A 75 0.00 5.91 24.03
C ARG A 75 0.90 5.85 22.81
N VAL A 76 0.58 6.68 21.85
CA VAL A 76 1.47 6.99 20.74
C VAL A 76 1.96 8.41 20.88
N GLY A 77 3.17 8.66 20.41
CA GLY A 77 3.83 9.95 20.52
C GLY A 77 4.90 10.12 19.48
N THR A 78 5.26 11.36 19.19
CA THR A 78 6.35 11.70 18.28
C THR A 78 7.63 11.89 19.09
N GLY A 79 8.64 11.06 18.87
CA GLY A 79 9.87 11.09 19.66
C GLY A 79 10.60 9.75 19.67
N ARG A 80 11.79 9.68 20.27
CA ARG A 80 12.60 8.46 20.28
C ARG A 80 12.11 7.49 21.36
N SER A 81 11.17 6.60 21.05
CA SER A 81 10.79 5.52 21.97
C SER A 81 10.62 4.16 21.26
N HIS A 82 10.17 3.16 22.01
CA HIS A 82 10.60 1.76 21.90
C HIS A 82 10.28 1.06 20.58
N LYS A 83 9.14 1.36 19.92
CA LYS A 83 8.73 0.70 18.67
C LYS A 83 8.03 1.68 17.71
N PRO A 84 8.49 1.83 16.46
CA PRO A 84 7.81 2.66 15.47
C PRO A 84 6.46 2.04 15.09
N LEU A 85 5.48 2.90 14.86
CA LEU A 85 4.20 2.48 14.28
C LEU A 85 4.43 1.95 12.86
N GLY A 86 3.65 0.95 12.44
CA GLY A 86 3.80 0.34 11.13
C GLY A 86 3.77 1.38 9.99
N ALA A 87 4.72 1.29 9.05
CA ALA A 87 4.85 2.25 7.96
C ALA A 87 3.59 2.36 7.10
N ALA A 88 2.82 1.28 6.94
CA ALA A 88 1.54 1.30 6.22
C ALA A 88 0.48 2.16 6.94
N THR A 89 0.36 2.00 8.26
CA THR A 89 -0.53 2.82 9.11
C THR A 89 -0.16 4.30 9.02
N LEU A 90 1.14 4.62 9.11
CA LEU A 90 1.62 5.99 8.98
C LEU A 90 1.35 6.59 7.60
N ARG A 91 1.57 5.83 6.52
CA ARG A 91 1.25 6.28 5.16
C ARG A 91 -0.24 6.57 4.99
N ALA A 92 -1.12 5.67 5.44
CA ALA A 92 -2.57 5.85 5.36
C ALA A 92 -3.03 7.10 6.15
N ALA A 93 -2.53 7.26 7.39
CA ALA A 93 -2.84 8.41 8.21
C ALA A 93 -2.37 9.75 7.58
N ARG A 94 -1.16 9.78 7.01
CA ARG A 94 -0.65 10.96 6.30
C ARG A 94 -1.46 11.29 5.05
N ALA A 95 -1.80 10.29 4.23
CA ALA A 95 -2.59 10.50 3.02
C ALA A 95 -3.99 11.05 3.34
N ALA A 96 -4.65 10.49 4.37
CA ALA A 96 -5.93 10.96 4.87
C ALA A 96 -5.86 12.39 5.44
N LEU A 97 -4.81 12.71 6.19
CA LEU A 97 -4.61 14.05 6.75
C LEU A 97 -4.34 15.09 5.67
N VAL A 98 -3.49 14.77 4.68
CA VAL A 98 -3.25 15.60 3.49
C VAL A 98 -4.55 15.86 2.74
N HIS A 99 -5.39 14.82 2.58
CA HIS A 99 -6.68 14.98 1.94
C HIS A 99 -7.60 15.91 2.73
N ALA A 100 -7.78 15.67 4.03
CA ALA A 100 -8.66 16.47 4.88
C ALA A 100 -8.21 17.95 4.97
N ALA A 101 -6.90 18.19 5.11
CA ALA A 101 -6.33 19.54 5.07
C ALA A 101 -6.54 20.20 3.71
N GLY A 102 -6.28 19.45 2.62
CA GLY A 102 -6.47 19.94 1.26
C GLY A 102 -7.92 20.35 0.98
N HIS A 103 -8.88 19.50 1.32
CA HIS A 103 -10.32 19.80 1.19
C HIS A 103 -10.73 21.03 2.04
N ALA A 104 -10.04 21.29 3.15
CA ALA A 104 -10.25 22.51 3.95
C ALA A 104 -9.48 23.75 3.41
N CYS A 105 -8.81 23.62 2.26
CA CYS A 105 -7.88 24.57 1.65
C CYS A 105 -6.75 25.00 2.61
N ARG A 106 -6.15 24.01 3.29
CA ARG A 106 -5.11 24.21 4.30
C ARG A 106 -3.81 23.51 3.95
N ALA A 107 -2.71 24.18 4.24
CA ALA A 107 -1.37 23.66 4.04
C ALA A 107 -0.89 22.94 5.31
N LEU A 108 -0.47 21.69 5.17
CA LEU A 108 0.19 20.96 6.25
C LEU A 108 1.68 21.33 6.31
N PRO A 109 2.21 21.65 7.50
CA PRO A 109 3.64 21.79 7.72
C PRO A 109 4.43 20.54 7.29
N SER A 110 5.62 20.74 6.73
CA SER A 110 6.43 19.65 6.17
C SER A 110 6.93 18.63 7.19
N ASP A 111 7.07 19.03 8.46
CA ASP A 111 7.41 18.16 9.58
C ASP A 111 6.31 17.14 9.87
N ALA A 112 5.04 17.58 9.91
CA ALA A 112 3.87 16.71 10.03
C ALA A 112 3.68 15.86 8.77
N ARG A 113 3.99 16.39 7.59
CA ARG A 113 3.80 15.71 6.30
C ARG A 113 4.82 14.59 6.06
N ASP A 114 6.11 14.85 6.30
CA ASP A 114 7.19 14.00 5.78
C ASP A 114 8.05 13.37 6.88
N LEU A 115 8.30 14.06 7.99
CA LEU A 115 9.39 13.73 8.92
C LEU A 115 8.95 13.04 10.22
N ALA A 116 7.70 13.23 10.65
CA ALA A 116 7.25 12.73 11.94
C ALA A 116 7.08 11.20 11.96
N GLU A 117 8.02 10.50 12.59
CA GLU A 117 7.82 9.12 13.02
C GLU A 117 7.00 9.09 14.30
N ILE A 118 6.00 8.19 14.34
CA ILE A 118 5.16 7.98 15.50
C ILE A 118 5.57 6.67 16.15
N TYR A 119 5.75 6.70 17.45
CA TYR A 119 6.21 5.59 18.25
C TYR A 119 5.18 5.24 19.30
N VAL A 120 5.05 3.95 19.56
CA VAL A 120 4.31 3.45 20.71
C VAL A 120 5.18 3.69 21.95
N GLN A 121 4.66 4.46 22.89
CA GLN A 121 5.38 4.90 24.08
C GLN A 121 5.39 3.83 25.19
N ASP A 122 4.44 2.90 25.14
CA ASP A 122 4.32 1.83 26.11
C ASP A 122 4.97 0.54 25.58
N ASP A 123 5.45 -0.30 26.51
CA ASP A 123 6.16 -1.54 26.19
C ASP A 123 5.17 -2.62 25.74
N LEU A 124 4.81 -2.60 24.46
CA LEU A 124 4.01 -3.64 23.84
C LEU A 124 4.93 -4.73 23.29
N ASP A 125 4.71 -5.99 23.67
CA ASP A 125 5.54 -7.13 23.23
C ASP A 125 5.60 -7.28 21.70
N ALA A 126 4.56 -6.84 20.98
CA ALA A 126 4.45 -6.96 19.53
C ALA A 126 4.57 -5.62 18.79
N ALA A 127 5.04 -5.68 17.54
CA ALA A 127 4.90 -4.56 16.62
C ALA A 127 3.42 -4.25 16.41
N VAL A 128 3.04 -2.98 16.56
CA VAL A 128 1.66 -2.56 16.31
C VAL A 128 1.43 -2.49 14.81
N THR A 129 0.74 -3.51 14.30
CA THR A 129 0.26 -3.57 12.93
C THR A 129 -1.25 -3.63 12.94
N GLY A 130 -1.90 -2.74 12.19
CA GLY A 130 -3.35 -2.74 12.11
C GLY A 130 -3.90 -1.40 11.66
N ARG A 131 -4.99 -1.46 10.90
CA ARG A 131 -5.65 -0.26 10.37
C ARG A 131 -6.43 0.52 11.44
N SER A 132 -6.69 -0.07 12.61
CA SER A 132 -7.37 0.61 13.73
C SER A 132 -6.54 1.69 14.42
N ALA A 133 -5.24 1.74 14.12
CA ALA A 133 -4.29 2.72 14.62
C ALA A 133 -4.17 3.98 13.72
N GLU A 134 -4.82 3.98 12.55
CA GLU A 134 -4.70 5.05 11.55
C GLU A 134 -5.24 6.38 12.07
N LEU A 135 -6.39 6.37 12.77
CA LEU A 135 -6.94 7.59 13.39
C LEU A 135 -6.01 8.20 14.45
N SER A 136 -5.50 7.40 15.38
CA SER A 136 -4.56 7.88 16.41
C SER A 136 -3.29 8.46 15.79
N ALA A 137 -2.78 7.84 14.72
CA ALA A 137 -1.65 8.38 13.98
C ALA A 137 -1.96 9.75 13.35
N ALA A 138 -3.13 9.90 12.71
CA ALA A 138 -3.54 11.17 12.11
C ALA A 138 -3.72 12.28 13.17
N VAL A 139 -4.28 11.95 14.33
CA VAL A 139 -4.43 12.88 15.47
C VAL A 139 -3.08 13.34 16.00
N ALA A 140 -2.11 12.43 16.17
CA ALA A 140 -0.76 12.78 16.60
C ALA A 140 -0.05 13.70 15.59
N LEU A 141 -0.18 13.43 14.29
CA LEU A 141 0.39 14.28 13.23
C LEU A 141 -0.27 15.65 13.19
N MET A 142 -1.60 15.73 13.35
CA MET A 142 -2.30 17.02 13.40
C MET A 142 -1.95 17.82 14.66
N SER A 143 -1.79 17.15 15.80
CA SER A 143 -1.31 17.78 17.03
C SER A 143 0.06 18.42 16.84
N LEU A 144 1.00 17.73 16.15
CA LEU A 144 2.28 18.31 15.75
C LEU A 144 2.10 19.53 14.85
N ALA A 145 1.28 19.39 13.80
CA ALA A 145 1.04 20.47 12.83
C ALA A 145 0.52 21.76 13.49
N LEU A 146 -0.32 21.65 14.53
CA LEU A 146 -0.85 22.78 15.29
C LEU A 146 0.03 23.21 16.47
N GLY A 147 1.07 22.45 16.82
CA GLY A 147 1.93 22.73 17.96
C GLY A 147 1.21 22.67 19.33
N ARG A 148 0.12 21.90 19.45
CA ARG A 148 -0.63 21.76 20.72
C ARG A 148 -1.14 20.34 20.95
N PRO A 149 -1.23 19.87 22.21
CA PRO A 149 -1.72 18.52 22.52
C PRO A 149 -3.22 18.37 22.18
N PRO A 150 -3.67 17.15 21.80
CA PRO A 150 -5.09 16.87 21.71
C PRO A 150 -5.73 16.80 23.10
N HIS A 151 -7.06 16.78 23.17
CA HIS A 151 -7.78 16.56 24.43
C HIS A 151 -7.43 15.21 25.07
N ALA A 152 -6.79 15.27 26.24
CA ALA A 152 -6.30 14.11 26.98
C ALA A 152 -7.38 13.08 27.40
N HIS A 153 -8.65 13.48 27.44
CA HIS A 153 -9.79 12.64 27.80
C HIS A 153 -10.54 12.07 26.59
N VAL A 154 -9.98 12.22 25.39
CA VAL A 154 -10.54 11.75 24.13
C VAL A 154 -9.60 10.72 23.52
N ALA A 155 -10.10 9.50 23.28
CA ALA A 155 -9.43 8.47 22.50
C ALA A 155 -10.19 8.22 21.19
N GLY A 156 -9.68 7.33 20.35
CA GLY A 156 -10.32 7.05 19.08
C GLY A 156 -9.75 5.83 18.40
N THR A 157 -10.59 5.18 17.60
CA THR A 157 -10.21 4.05 16.78
C THR A 157 -11.08 4.01 15.53
N ALA A 158 -10.44 4.08 14.37
CA ALA A 158 -11.07 3.95 13.08
C ALA A 158 -10.00 3.58 12.05
N ARG A 159 -10.44 2.94 10.97
CA ARG A 159 -9.67 2.87 9.72
C ARG A 159 -9.88 4.18 8.96
N LEU A 160 -8.90 4.61 8.19
CA LEU A 160 -9.00 5.80 7.34
C LEU A 160 -8.92 5.38 5.87
N SER A 161 -9.86 5.85 5.07
CA SER A 161 -9.70 5.86 3.62
C SER A 161 -8.66 6.91 3.20
N LEU A 162 -8.17 6.86 1.96
CA LEU A 162 -7.28 7.91 1.43
C LEU A 162 -7.98 9.28 1.42
N GLU A 163 -9.30 9.28 1.27
CA GLU A 163 -10.17 10.46 1.27
C GLU A 163 -10.58 10.90 2.68
N GLY A 164 -9.92 10.38 3.72
CA GLY A 164 -10.18 10.77 5.10
C GLY A 164 -11.52 10.30 5.68
N LYS A 165 -12.29 9.45 4.99
CA LYS A 165 -13.49 8.81 5.55
C LYS A 165 -13.08 7.86 6.68
N LEU A 166 -13.79 7.91 7.81
CA LEU A 166 -13.63 6.93 8.87
C LEU A 166 -14.42 5.67 8.54
N GLU A 167 -13.71 4.55 8.54
CA GLU A 167 -14.24 3.20 8.31
C GLU A 167 -14.29 2.41 9.63
N PRO A 168 -15.32 1.54 9.82
CA PRO A 168 -15.45 0.73 11.02
C PRO A 168 -14.23 -0.16 11.31
N VAL A 169 -13.99 -0.43 12.59
CA VAL A 169 -12.97 -1.36 13.07
C VAL A 169 -13.61 -2.57 13.75
N HIS A 170 -12.89 -3.69 13.73
CA HIS A 170 -13.22 -4.87 14.52
C HIS A 170 -12.79 -4.70 15.99
N HIS A 171 -13.35 -5.56 16.86
CA HIS A 171 -13.05 -5.64 18.29
C HIS A 171 -13.21 -4.32 19.05
N LEU A 172 -14.21 -3.53 18.69
CA LEU A 172 -14.44 -2.24 19.34
C LEU A 172 -14.81 -2.42 20.82
N ARG A 173 -15.65 -3.40 21.13
CA ARG A 173 -16.08 -3.67 22.50
C ARG A 173 -14.88 -3.95 23.42
N GLU A 174 -14.00 -4.85 23.00
CA GLU A 174 -12.84 -5.27 23.76
C GLU A 174 -11.85 -4.11 23.97
N LYS A 175 -11.68 -3.25 22.95
CA LYS A 175 -10.89 -2.00 23.07
C LYS A 175 -11.48 -1.05 24.12
N LEU A 176 -12.81 -0.86 24.11
CA LEU A 176 -13.49 0.03 25.05
C LEU A 176 -13.45 -0.51 26.48
N GLU A 177 -13.59 -1.82 26.66
CA GLU A 177 -13.46 -2.49 27.96
C GLU A 177 -12.04 -2.31 28.53
N ALA A 178 -11.00 -2.51 27.71
CA ALA A 178 -9.62 -2.27 28.10
C ALA A 178 -9.38 -0.79 28.46
N LEU A 179 -9.87 0.15 27.64
CA LEU A 179 -9.76 1.58 27.89
C LEU A 179 -10.42 2.01 29.20
N ARG A 180 -11.63 1.54 29.46
CA ARG A 180 -12.35 1.85 30.70
C ARG A 180 -11.59 1.34 31.92
N LEU A 181 -11.05 0.12 31.83
CA LEU A 181 -10.33 -0.51 32.93
C LEU A 181 -8.99 0.18 33.20
N GLU A 182 -8.22 0.44 32.14
CA GLU A 182 -6.85 0.96 32.25
C GLU A 182 -6.78 2.47 32.34
N TRP A 183 -7.82 3.20 31.89
CA TRP A 183 -7.83 4.66 31.73
C TRP A 183 -9.24 5.28 31.88
N PRO A 184 -9.84 5.22 33.08
CA PRO A 184 -11.20 5.69 33.32
C PRO A 184 -11.40 7.21 33.18
N LEU A 185 -10.32 7.98 33.01
CA LEU A 185 -10.37 9.42 32.73
C LEU A 185 -10.71 9.73 31.27
N VAL A 186 -10.63 8.74 30.37
CA VAL A 186 -11.02 8.89 28.98
C VAL A 186 -12.53 8.71 28.88
N THR A 187 -13.23 9.83 28.69
CA THR A 187 -14.70 9.88 28.71
C THR A 187 -15.32 9.91 27.31
N LYS A 188 -14.51 10.11 26.27
CA LYS A 188 -14.96 10.15 24.87
C LYS A 188 -14.12 9.24 23.99
N VAL A 189 -14.78 8.49 23.11
CA VAL A 189 -14.10 7.69 22.09
C VAL A 189 -14.66 7.99 20.71
N VAL A 190 -13.79 8.49 19.83
CA VAL A 190 -14.12 8.77 18.43
C VAL A 190 -14.10 7.48 17.62
N VAL A 191 -15.20 7.21 16.91
CA VAL A 191 -15.37 6.03 16.05
C VAL A 191 -15.98 6.44 14.72
N ALA A 192 -15.90 5.55 13.73
CA ALA A 192 -16.56 5.76 12.44
C ALA A 192 -18.09 5.93 12.61
N ARG A 193 -18.71 6.78 11.81
CA ARG A 193 -20.17 7.01 11.82
C ARG A 193 -20.94 5.71 11.62
N GLU A 194 -20.51 4.91 10.66
CA GLU A 194 -21.07 3.62 10.28
C GLU A 194 -20.63 2.47 11.20
N GLN A 195 -19.92 2.75 12.29
CA GLN A 195 -19.54 1.71 13.25
C GLN A 195 -20.81 1.04 13.79
N GLY A 196 -20.94 -0.27 13.59
CA GLY A 196 -22.11 -1.02 14.03
C GLY A 196 -22.45 -0.75 15.50
N ASP A 197 -23.74 -0.80 15.83
CA ASP A 197 -24.19 -0.56 17.19
C ASP A 197 -23.59 -1.59 18.13
N ILE A 198 -23.11 -1.10 19.28
CA ILE A 198 -22.77 -1.96 20.40
C ILE A 198 -24.09 -2.15 21.16
N GLU A 199 -25.01 -2.90 20.55
CA GLU A 199 -26.40 -3.04 21.03
C GLU A 199 -26.49 -3.60 22.46
N ASP A 200 -25.41 -4.24 22.95
CA ASP A 200 -25.24 -4.70 24.33
C ASP A 200 -24.26 -3.84 25.14
N ALA A 201 -24.40 -2.50 25.11
CA ALA A 201 -23.58 -1.57 25.90
C ALA A 201 -23.78 -1.65 27.44
N CYS A 202 -24.41 -2.70 27.95
CA CYS A 202 -24.41 -3.02 29.39
C CYS A 202 -22.95 -3.21 29.86
N GLY A 203 -22.37 -2.14 30.42
CA GLY A 203 -21.00 -2.15 30.96
C GLY A 203 -20.06 -1.07 30.44
N LEU A 204 -20.47 -0.22 29.49
CA LEU A 204 -19.66 0.90 28.99
C LEU A 204 -20.03 2.27 29.61
N GLU A 205 -20.65 2.26 30.79
CA GLU A 205 -20.99 3.48 31.53
C GLU A 205 -19.75 4.38 31.69
N GLY A 206 -19.90 5.66 31.35
CA GLY A 206 -18.85 6.68 31.45
C GLY A 206 -18.07 6.97 30.16
N ILE A 207 -18.28 6.20 29.07
CA ILE A 207 -17.69 6.49 27.76
C ILE A 207 -18.79 6.94 26.77
N GLU A 208 -18.65 8.16 26.25
CA GLU A 208 -19.42 8.70 25.14
C GLU A 208 -18.78 8.29 23.81
N LEU A 209 -19.55 7.64 22.92
CA LEU A 209 -19.09 7.35 21.56
C LEU A 209 -19.37 8.55 20.64
N VAL A 210 -18.30 9.19 20.16
CA VAL A 210 -18.37 10.30 19.21
C VAL A 210 -18.27 9.72 17.79
N ARG A 211 -19.40 9.69 17.09
CA ARG A 211 -19.50 9.15 15.72
C ARG A 211 -19.11 10.22 14.69
N ALA A 212 -17.99 10.01 14.00
CA ALA A 212 -17.48 10.92 12.96
C ALA A 212 -17.49 10.25 11.58
N ALA A 213 -17.94 10.97 10.54
CA ALA A 213 -17.90 10.47 9.17
C ALA A 213 -16.52 10.56 8.54
N ASP A 214 -15.79 11.63 8.85
CA ASP A 214 -14.51 11.96 8.26
C ASP A 214 -13.50 12.46 9.30
N LEU A 215 -12.26 12.57 8.85
CA LEU A 215 -11.14 12.95 9.69
C LEU A 215 -11.29 14.38 10.24
N GLY A 216 -11.96 15.29 9.52
CA GLY A 216 -12.21 16.64 10.00
C GLY A 216 -13.13 16.66 11.23
N GLU A 217 -14.26 15.95 11.16
CA GLU A 217 -15.17 15.77 12.30
C GLU A 217 -14.46 15.07 13.49
N ALA A 218 -13.64 14.06 13.18
CA ALA A 218 -12.88 13.34 14.20
C ALA A 218 -11.88 14.25 14.92
N LEU A 219 -11.09 15.03 14.18
CA LEU A 219 -10.08 15.94 14.73
C LEU A 219 -10.70 17.04 15.61
N LEU A 220 -11.89 17.55 15.25
CA LEU A 220 -12.64 18.51 16.07
C LEU A 220 -12.97 17.94 17.46
N ALA A 221 -13.31 16.65 17.56
CA ALA A 221 -13.58 16.01 18.85
C ALA A 221 -12.32 15.96 19.75
N TYR A 222 -11.13 15.94 19.16
CA TYR A 222 -9.85 16.05 19.87
C TYR A 222 -9.42 17.50 20.15
N GLY A 223 -10.22 18.50 19.75
CA GLY A 223 -9.85 19.91 19.86
C GLY A 223 -8.77 20.32 18.86
N LEU A 224 -8.68 19.66 17.71
CA LEU A 224 -7.73 19.97 16.65
C LEU A 224 -8.52 20.42 15.40
N ASP A 225 -8.59 21.72 15.16
CA ASP A 225 -9.36 22.26 14.03
C ASP A 225 -8.46 22.46 12.80
N LEU A 226 -8.81 21.84 11.67
CA LEU A 226 -8.08 22.01 10.41
C LEU A 226 -7.99 23.48 9.99
N ARG A 227 -9.00 24.30 10.32
CA ARG A 227 -9.06 25.73 9.94
C ARG A 227 -7.97 26.58 10.59
N GLU A 228 -7.32 26.07 11.63
CA GLU A 228 -6.21 26.74 12.31
C GLU A 228 -4.87 26.59 11.56
N LEU A 229 -4.81 25.70 10.57
CA LEU A 229 -3.66 25.61 9.67
C LEU A 229 -3.59 26.82 8.71
N ALA A 230 -2.40 27.07 8.18
CA ALA A 230 -2.18 28.06 7.14
C ALA A 230 -3.03 27.76 5.90
N LEU A 231 -3.47 28.81 5.18
CA LEU A 231 -4.16 28.66 3.91
C LEU A 231 -3.21 28.10 2.85
N SER A 232 -3.72 27.20 2.01
CA SER A 232 -3.02 26.78 0.80
C SER A 232 -3.13 27.85 -0.28
N ASP A 233 -2.08 27.97 -1.10
CA ASP A 233 -2.07 28.81 -2.29
C ASP A 233 -2.57 28.00 -3.50
N ILE A 234 -3.78 28.30 -3.98
CA ILE A 234 -4.42 27.58 -5.08
C ILE A 234 -3.57 27.70 -6.36
N ASP A 235 -3.03 28.88 -6.65
CA ASP A 235 -2.24 29.14 -7.86
C ASP A 235 -0.94 28.31 -7.87
N ASP A 236 -0.35 28.07 -6.69
CA ASP A 236 0.81 27.16 -6.56
C ASP A 236 0.41 25.72 -6.90
N HIS A 237 -0.76 25.25 -6.45
CA HIS A 237 -1.22 23.89 -6.73
C HIS A 237 -1.53 23.68 -8.22
N GLU A 238 -2.17 24.64 -8.89
CA GLU A 238 -2.40 24.59 -10.35
C GLU A 238 -1.07 24.56 -11.12
N SER A 239 -0.14 25.43 -10.73
CA SER A 239 1.20 25.51 -11.30
C SER A 239 1.97 24.21 -11.10
N ARG A 240 1.80 23.56 -9.93
CA ARG A 240 2.40 22.27 -9.61
C ARG A 240 1.84 21.17 -10.51
N VAL A 241 0.52 21.07 -10.66
CA VAL A 241 -0.14 20.06 -11.52
C VAL A 241 0.34 20.16 -12.95
N SER A 242 0.53 21.38 -13.45
CA SER A 242 1.03 21.64 -14.81
C SER A 242 2.47 21.15 -15.04
N ARG A 243 3.29 21.03 -14.00
CA ARG A 243 4.68 20.55 -14.08
C ARG A 243 4.85 19.06 -13.83
N LEU A 244 3.87 18.38 -13.21
CA LEU A 244 3.98 16.98 -12.78
C LEU A 244 4.41 16.04 -13.91
N LYS A 245 3.82 16.18 -15.11
CA LYS A 245 4.19 15.38 -16.29
C LYS A 245 5.68 15.49 -16.61
N THR A 246 6.17 16.72 -16.78
CA THR A 246 7.56 16.97 -17.13
C THR A 246 8.53 16.57 -16.02
N GLU A 247 8.15 16.72 -14.75
CA GLU A 247 8.97 16.24 -13.62
C GLU A 247 9.03 14.72 -13.56
N GLY A 248 7.93 14.03 -13.80
CA GLY A 248 7.87 12.56 -13.84
C GLY A 248 8.66 11.93 -14.99
N GLU A 249 8.84 12.66 -16.10
CA GLU A 249 9.63 12.21 -17.25
C GLU A 249 11.16 12.32 -17.04
N LYS A 250 11.61 13.06 -16.02
CA LYS A 250 13.04 13.24 -15.72
C LYS A 250 13.68 11.94 -15.26
N GLU A 251 14.94 11.76 -15.63
CA GLU A 251 15.75 10.66 -15.10
C GLU A 251 15.92 10.80 -13.58
N GLY A 252 15.72 9.70 -12.85
CA GLY A 252 15.82 9.70 -11.39
C GLY A 252 14.69 10.46 -10.69
N ALA A 253 13.54 10.64 -11.34
CA ALA A 253 12.37 11.25 -10.72
C ALA A 253 12.02 10.57 -9.39
N ASP A 254 11.83 11.37 -8.35
CA ASP A 254 11.36 10.92 -7.05
C ASP A 254 9.84 10.73 -7.10
N PHE A 255 9.42 9.53 -7.54
CA PHE A 255 8.01 9.20 -7.68
C PHE A 255 7.24 9.21 -6.36
N GLU A 256 7.88 8.97 -5.21
CA GLU A 256 7.21 9.06 -3.91
C GLU A 256 6.85 10.51 -3.60
N ARG A 257 7.80 11.44 -3.77
CA ARG A 257 7.53 12.87 -3.62
C ARG A 257 6.47 13.33 -4.61
N LEU A 258 6.59 12.98 -5.89
CA LEU A 258 5.66 13.40 -6.92
C LEU A 258 4.24 12.87 -6.69
N ALA A 259 4.10 11.62 -6.22
CA ALA A 259 2.80 11.04 -5.86
C ALA A 259 2.13 11.84 -4.73
N LYS A 260 2.88 12.18 -3.69
CA LYS A 260 2.39 13.00 -2.57
C LYS A 260 1.99 14.39 -3.01
N ASP A 261 2.86 15.07 -3.76
CA ASP A 261 2.63 16.42 -4.28
C ASP A 261 1.37 16.47 -5.16
N ALA A 262 1.18 15.45 -6.00
CA ALA A 262 -0.01 15.32 -6.85
C ALA A 262 -1.28 15.03 -6.03
N TRP A 263 -1.21 14.18 -5.00
CA TRP A 263 -2.34 13.90 -4.11
C TRP A 263 -2.76 15.11 -3.27
N GLU A 264 -1.79 15.89 -2.79
CA GLU A 264 -2.02 17.15 -2.09
C GLU A 264 -2.73 18.16 -3.00
N SER A 265 -2.20 18.40 -4.20
CA SER A 265 -2.85 19.29 -5.18
C SER A 265 -4.25 18.81 -5.55
N ALA A 266 -4.46 17.51 -5.74
CA ALA A 266 -5.78 16.95 -6.01
C ALA A 266 -6.79 17.26 -4.91
N SER A 267 -6.35 17.24 -3.65
CA SER A 267 -7.22 17.46 -2.49
C SER A 267 -7.52 18.94 -2.28
N VAL A 268 -6.57 19.84 -2.55
CA VAL A 268 -6.80 21.29 -2.49
C VAL A 268 -7.73 21.77 -3.62
N LEU A 269 -7.61 21.17 -4.81
CA LEU A 269 -8.35 21.61 -5.99
C LEU A 269 -9.75 20.97 -6.11
N SER A 270 -10.13 20.02 -5.26
CA SER A 270 -11.35 19.20 -5.44
C SER A 270 -12.64 20.02 -5.57
N ASP A 271 -12.73 21.12 -4.82
CA ASP A 271 -13.96 21.91 -4.71
C ASP A 271 -14.00 23.08 -5.70
N SER A 272 -12.84 23.47 -6.27
CA SER A 272 -12.70 24.66 -7.12
C SER A 272 -12.42 24.33 -8.59
N HIS A 273 -11.68 23.26 -8.86
CA HIS A 273 -11.20 22.89 -10.20
C HIS A 273 -11.24 21.36 -10.37
N SER A 274 -12.43 20.82 -10.62
CA SER A 274 -12.66 19.37 -10.66
C SER A 274 -11.83 18.66 -11.74
N ASP A 275 -11.53 19.34 -12.85
CA ASP A 275 -10.67 18.88 -13.94
C ASP A 275 -9.20 18.78 -13.50
N LEU A 276 -8.63 19.84 -12.90
CA LEU A 276 -7.26 19.85 -12.40
C LEU A 276 -7.09 18.89 -11.23
N ALA A 277 -8.09 18.78 -10.36
CA ALA A 277 -8.11 17.79 -9.29
C ALA A 277 -8.06 16.36 -9.85
N ALA A 278 -8.89 16.04 -10.85
CA ALA A 278 -8.86 14.75 -11.51
C ALA A 278 -7.53 14.46 -12.21
N LYS A 279 -6.96 15.47 -12.88
CA LYS A 279 -5.64 15.38 -13.52
C LYS A 279 -4.54 15.10 -12.49
N ALA A 280 -4.57 15.78 -11.35
CA ALA A 280 -3.65 15.58 -10.25
C ALA A 280 -3.78 14.17 -9.65
N ARG A 281 -5.01 13.66 -9.45
CA ARG A 281 -5.24 12.26 -9.04
C ARG A 281 -4.70 11.27 -10.07
N GLY A 282 -4.89 11.56 -11.36
CA GLY A 282 -4.29 10.81 -12.45
C GLY A 282 -2.78 10.67 -12.31
N TYR A 283 -2.07 11.77 -12.08
CA TYR A 283 -0.63 11.75 -11.87
C TYR A 283 -0.23 11.05 -10.56
N ALA A 284 -0.94 11.29 -9.45
CA ALA A 284 -0.69 10.61 -8.19
C ALA A 284 -0.74 9.07 -8.37
N ALA A 285 -1.78 8.59 -9.06
CA ALA A 285 -1.94 7.17 -9.37
C ALA A 285 -0.83 6.66 -10.32
N LEU A 286 -0.47 7.41 -11.36
CA LEU A 286 0.63 7.04 -12.26
C LEU A 286 1.95 6.85 -11.50
N PHE A 287 2.27 7.77 -10.59
CA PHE A 287 3.50 7.68 -9.80
C PHE A 287 3.46 6.52 -8.80
N ARG A 288 2.30 6.23 -8.21
CA ARG A 288 2.09 5.02 -7.39
C ARG A 288 2.25 3.73 -8.21
N LEU A 289 1.80 3.69 -9.46
CA LEU A 289 2.05 2.56 -10.36
C LEU A 289 3.55 2.36 -10.62
N HIS A 290 4.32 3.44 -10.80
CA HIS A 290 5.77 3.33 -10.93
C HIS A 290 6.46 2.79 -9.66
N LEU A 291 5.86 2.97 -8.49
CA LEU A 291 6.31 2.40 -7.21
C LEU A 291 5.81 0.96 -6.97
N GLY A 292 4.98 0.42 -7.86
CA GLY A 292 4.35 -0.90 -7.72
C GLY A 292 3.20 -0.93 -6.71
N GLU A 293 2.61 0.22 -6.39
CA GLU A 293 1.54 0.39 -5.39
C GLU A 293 0.16 0.45 -6.07
N SER A 294 -0.14 -0.54 -6.91
CA SER A 294 -1.29 -0.50 -7.83
C SER A 294 -2.65 -0.48 -7.13
N HIS A 295 -2.78 -1.02 -5.91
CA HIS A 295 -4.01 -0.91 -5.12
C HIS A 295 -4.28 0.52 -4.63
N GLU A 296 -3.22 1.25 -4.26
CA GLU A 296 -3.33 2.65 -3.87
C GLU A 296 -3.68 3.52 -5.08
N ALA A 297 -2.99 3.28 -6.21
CA ALA A 297 -3.30 3.92 -7.49
C ALA A 297 -4.76 3.69 -7.92
N TRP A 298 -5.25 2.45 -7.79
CA TRP A 298 -6.64 2.09 -8.08
C TRP A 298 -7.61 2.89 -7.20
N THR A 299 -7.36 2.91 -5.88
CA THR A 299 -8.20 3.63 -4.92
C THR A 299 -8.28 5.13 -5.24
N MET A 300 -7.15 5.75 -5.58
CA MET A 300 -7.10 7.18 -5.97
C MET A 300 -7.96 7.50 -7.20
N LEU A 301 -8.07 6.56 -8.15
CA LEU A 301 -8.81 6.75 -9.41
C LEU A 301 -10.29 6.37 -9.31
N CYS A 302 -10.66 5.46 -8.40
CA CYS A 302 -12.06 5.14 -8.13
C CYS A 302 -12.86 6.34 -7.64
N GLY A 303 -12.23 7.25 -6.88
CA GLY A 303 -12.88 8.44 -6.34
C GLY A 303 -13.12 9.57 -7.35
N VAL A 304 -12.68 9.45 -8.61
CA VAL A 304 -12.87 10.50 -9.62
C VAL A 304 -14.30 10.47 -10.16
N GLU A 305 -15.04 11.57 -10.00
CA GLU A 305 -16.39 11.72 -10.56
C GLU A 305 -16.34 11.95 -12.08
N ARG A 306 -16.41 10.87 -12.86
CA ARG A 306 -16.29 10.92 -14.32
C ARG A 306 -17.29 11.87 -15.01
N LYS A 307 -18.47 12.08 -14.42
CA LYS A 307 -19.48 13.00 -14.95
C LYS A 307 -19.01 14.46 -14.93
N SER A 308 -18.17 14.84 -13.98
CA SER A 308 -17.62 16.20 -13.90
C SER A 308 -16.57 16.48 -14.98
N LEU A 309 -16.12 15.44 -15.71
CA LEU A 309 -15.11 15.52 -16.77
C LEU A 309 -15.71 15.37 -18.17
N ALA A 310 -17.02 15.52 -18.33
CA ALA A 310 -17.69 15.34 -19.62
C ALA A 310 -17.14 16.29 -20.71
N ASP A 311 -16.73 17.49 -20.31
CA ASP A 311 -16.16 18.50 -21.20
C ASP A 311 -14.62 18.43 -21.30
N GLU A 312 -13.98 17.50 -20.58
CA GLU A 312 -12.52 17.33 -20.49
C GLU A 312 -12.09 15.92 -20.92
N PRO A 313 -12.36 15.52 -22.18
CA PRO A 313 -12.21 14.13 -22.63
C PRO A 313 -10.77 13.60 -22.53
N GLU A 314 -9.76 14.46 -22.68
CA GLU A 314 -8.36 14.08 -22.54
C GLU A 314 -8.00 13.70 -21.08
N ILE A 315 -8.54 14.42 -20.09
CA ILE A 315 -8.32 14.12 -18.67
C ILE A 315 -9.07 12.85 -18.30
N LEU A 316 -10.32 12.71 -18.74
CA LEU A 316 -11.11 11.50 -18.51
C LEU A 316 -10.41 10.26 -19.09
N ALA A 317 -9.95 10.33 -20.34
CA ALA A 317 -9.25 9.21 -20.98
C ALA A 317 -7.91 8.89 -20.30
N MET A 318 -7.19 9.90 -19.79
CA MET A 318 -5.98 9.69 -18.99
C MET A 318 -6.30 8.93 -17.70
N VAL A 319 -7.30 9.39 -16.93
CA VAL A 319 -7.75 8.76 -15.68
C VAL A 319 -8.16 7.31 -15.93
N ASP A 320 -8.96 7.04 -16.96
CA ASP A 320 -9.41 5.69 -17.28
C ASP A 320 -8.27 4.80 -17.81
N THR A 321 -7.30 5.35 -18.54
CA THR A 321 -6.11 4.59 -18.99
C THR A 321 -5.22 4.17 -17.81
N PHE A 322 -4.98 5.07 -16.87
CA PHE A 322 -4.23 4.75 -15.65
C PHE A 322 -5.03 3.81 -14.74
N GLY A 323 -6.35 3.99 -14.67
CA GLY A 323 -7.25 3.11 -13.92
C GLY A 323 -7.24 1.70 -14.47
N ALA A 324 -7.27 1.56 -15.80
CA ALA A 324 -7.13 0.27 -16.46
C ALA A 324 -5.77 -0.40 -16.16
N SER A 325 -4.68 0.37 -16.14
CA SER A 325 -3.37 -0.16 -15.77
C SER A 325 -3.33 -0.64 -14.31
N ALA A 326 -3.90 0.13 -13.38
CA ALA A 326 -4.02 -0.28 -11.98
C ALA A 326 -4.90 -1.53 -11.82
N ALA A 327 -6.02 -1.60 -12.55
CA ALA A 327 -6.93 -2.74 -12.57
C ALA A 327 -6.25 -4.04 -13.05
N ILE A 328 -5.38 -3.96 -14.08
CA ILE A 328 -4.56 -5.09 -14.53
C ILE A 328 -3.71 -5.64 -13.37
N ASP A 329 -3.01 -4.77 -12.66
CA ASP A 329 -2.06 -5.17 -11.61
C ASP A 329 -2.74 -5.71 -10.35
N VAL A 330 -3.98 -5.30 -10.06
CA VAL A 330 -4.79 -5.87 -8.97
C VAL A 330 -5.60 -7.10 -9.43
N GLY A 331 -5.57 -7.45 -10.71
CA GLY A 331 -6.20 -8.64 -11.28
C GLY A 331 -7.68 -8.47 -11.67
N ASP A 332 -8.20 -7.25 -11.70
CA ASP A 332 -9.58 -6.96 -12.17
C ASP A 332 -9.57 -6.69 -13.68
N LEU A 333 -9.45 -7.77 -14.46
CA LEU A 333 -9.24 -7.70 -15.90
C LEU A 333 -10.46 -7.21 -16.67
N GLU A 334 -11.67 -7.48 -16.19
CA GLU A 334 -12.90 -7.00 -16.83
C GLU A 334 -13.07 -5.50 -16.63
N GLN A 335 -12.77 -5.00 -15.43
CA GLN A 335 -12.74 -3.56 -15.19
C GLN A 335 -11.63 -2.88 -16.00
N ALA A 336 -10.45 -3.51 -16.11
CA ALA A 336 -9.36 -3.00 -16.94
C ALA A 336 -9.76 -2.87 -18.42
N LYS A 337 -10.41 -3.91 -18.97
CA LYS A 337 -10.95 -3.90 -20.34
C LYS A 337 -11.97 -2.78 -20.51
N SER A 338 -12.93 -2.66 -19.58
CA SER A 338 -13.97 -1.65 -19.65
C SER A 338 -13.39 -0.23 -19.66
N LEU A 339 -12.49 0.08 -18.74
CA LEU A 339 -11.89 1.42 -18.62
C LEU A 339 -11.04 1.77 -19.84
N ALA A 340 -10.17 0.86 -20.31
CA ALA A 340 -9.34 1.13 -21.47
C ALA A 340 -10.16 1.29 -22.76
N ARG A 341 -11.27 0.55 -22.89
CA ARG A 341 -12.23 0.75 -23.98
C ARG A 341 -12.89 2.13 -23.90
N THR A 342 -13.41 2.51 -22.73
CA THR A 342 -14.01 3.84 -22.53
C THR A 342 -13.02 4.95 -22.86
N ALA A 343 -11.76 4.85 -22.42
CA ALA A 343 -10.73 5.83 -22.76
C ALA A 343 -10.51 5.97 -24.28
N MET A 344 -10.52 4.86 -25.04
CA MET A 344 -10.42 4.92 -26.51
C MET A 344 -11.66 5.55 -27.15
N GLU A 345 -12.86 5.23 -26.66
CA GLU A 345 -14.13 5.78 -27.16
C GLU A 345 -14.21 7.29 -26.90
N THR A 346 -13.81 7.74 -25.70
CA THR A 346 -13.74 9.15 -25.32
C THR A 346 -12.80 9.95 -26.22
N LEU A 347 -11.64 9.38 -26.57
CA LEU A 347 -10.68 10.05 -27.47
C LEU A 347 -11.15 10.05 -28.93
N GLY A 348 -11.73 8.94 -29.41
CA GLY A 348 -12.09 8.81 -30.81
C GLY A 348 -10.87 8.88 -31.75
N ALA A 349 -10.95 9.68 -32.81
CA ALA A 349 -9.86 9.83 -33.78
C ALA A 349 -8.76 10.80 -33.30
N PRO A 350 -7.48 10.56 -33.62
CA PRO A 350 -6.38 11.48 -33.27
C PRO A 350 -6.59 12.90 -33.81
N ARG A 351 -6.62 13.90 -32.92
CA ARG A 351 -6.75 15.33 -33.26
C ARG A 351 -5.45 16.12 -33.16
N SER A 352 -4.51 15.61 -32.37
CA SER A 352 -3.18 16.21 -32.14
C SER A 352 -2.16 15.11 -31.85
N ARG A 353 -0.88 15.50 -31.77
CA ARG A 353 0.18 14.56 -31.40
C ARG A 353 -0.01 13.97 -30.00
N GLU A 354 -0.34 14.79 -29.02
CA GLU A 354 -0.56 14.34 -27.65
C GLU A 354 -1.80 13.46 -27.54
N HIS A 355 -2.88 13.85 -28.21
CA HIS A 355 -4.12 13.08 -28.28
C HIS A 355 -3.90 11.71 -28.94
N GLY A 356 -3.14 11.66 -30.03
CA GLY A 356 -2.76 10.41 -30.69
C GLY A 356 -1.89 9.50 -29.81
N ALA A 357 -0.96 10.08 -29.03
CA ALA A 357 -0.13 9.34 -28.08
C ALA A 357 -0.96 8.77 -26.91
N MET A 358 -1.95 9.51 -26.41
CA MET A 358 -2.86 9.01 -25.38
C MET A 358 -3.74 7.88 -25.92
N LEU A 359 -4.28 8.01 -27.13
CA LEU A 359 -5.07 6.95 -27.76
C LEU A 359 -4.25 5.67 -27.94
N ALA A 360 -2.99 5.81 -28.34
CA ALA A 360 -2.07 4.69 -28.46
C ALA A 360 -1.82 4.00 -27.10
N SER A 361 -1.68 4.79 -26.02
CA SER A 361 -1.53 4.30 -24.65
C SER A 361 -2.77 3.56 -24.15
N ALA A 362 -3.97 4.12 -24.38
CA ALA A 362 -5.25 3.48 -24.05
C ALA A 362 -5.40 2.15 -24.79
N ARG A 363 -5.10 2.12 -26.10
CA ARG A 363 -5.14 0.91 -26.93
C ARG A 363 -4.13 -0.15 -26.49
N GLY A 364 -2.91 0.29 -26.17
CA GLY A 364 -1.87 -0.59 -25.63
C GLY A 364 -2.29 -1.21 -24.29
N THR A 365 -2.92 -0.42 -23.42
CA THR A 365 -3.45 -0.88 -22.13
C THR A 365 -4.60 -1.87 -22.31
N TYR A 366 -5.49 -1.64 -23.28
CA TYR A 366 -6.55 -2.58 -23.62
C TYR A 366 -6.00 -3.92 -24.12
N GLY A 367 -4.99 -3.88 -25.00
CA GLY A 367 -4.28 -5.07 -25.46
C GLY A 367 -3.57 -5.81 -24.31
N ARG A 368 -2.99 -5.09 -23.34
CA ARG A 368 -2.44 -5.69 -22.12
C ARG A 368 -3.52 -6.34 -21.26
N ALA A 369 -4.70 -5.75 -21.12
CA ALA A 369 -5.79 -6.36 -20.36
C ALA A 369 -6.20 -7.73 -20.96
N TYR A 370 -6.33 -7.82 -22.29
CA TYR A 370 -6.54 -9.10 -22.98
C TYR A 370 -5.37 -10.07 -22.82
N LEU A 371 -4.13 -9.57 -22.90
CA LEU A 371 -2.92 -10.38 -22.69
C LEU A 371 -2.95 -11.05 -21.31
N HIS A 372 -3.26 -10.30 -20.26
CA HIS A 372 -3.39 -10.81 -18.88
C HIS A 372 -4.59 -11.73 -18.69
N ALA A 373 -5.63 -11.61 -19.52
CA ALA A 373 -6.78 -12.52 -19.52
C ALA A 373 -6.51 -13.85 -20.26
N GLY A 374 -5.36 -13.99 -20.94
CA GLY A 374 -5.04 -15.15 -21.77
C GLY A 374 -5.68 -15.12 -23.16
N GLU A 375 -6.26 -13.98 -23.56
CA GLU A 375 -6.96 -13.76 -24.83
C GLU A 375 -5.98 -13.20 -25.87
N TYR A 376 -5.04 -14.06 -26.31
CA TYR A 376 -3.86 -13.61 -27.04
C TYR A 376 -4.14 -13.07 -28.44
N VAL A 377 -5.21 -13.54 -29.11
CA VAL A 377 -5.55 -13.09 -30.47
C VAL A 377 -5.99 -11.62 -30.45
N GLU A 378 -6.89 -11.29 -29.53
CA GLU A 378 -7.38 -9.94 -29.26
C GLU A 378 -6.23 -9.04 -28.78
N ALA A 379 -5.39 -9.54 -27.88
CA ALA A 379 -4.20 -8.82 -27.42
C ALA A 379 -3.28 -8.43 -28.59
N ILE A 380 -2.98 -9.36 -29.51
CA ILE A 380 -2.14 -9.12 -30.68
C ILE A 380 -2.73 -8.01 -31.57
N ASP A 381 -4.04 -8.06 -31.86
CA ASP A 381 -4.69 -7.03 -32.69
C ASP A 381 -4.58 -5.64 -32.07
N HIS A 382 -4.91 -5.51 -30.78
CA HIS A 382 -4.87 -4.23 -30.09
C HIS A 382 -3.43 -3.70 -29.93
N LEU A 383 -2.48 -4.55 -29.57
CA LEU A 383 -1.07 -4.18 -29.41
C LEU A 383 -0.41 -3.80 -30.74
N SER A 384 -0.75 -4.48 -31.84
CA SER A 384 -0.25 -4.12 -33.18
C SER A 384 -0.72 -2.72 -33.57
N ARG A 385 -2.01 -2.41 -33.39
CA ARG A 385 -2.56 -1.07 -33.64
C ARG A 385 -1.94 0.00 -32.73
N ALA A 386 -1.62 -0.34 -31.48
CA ALA A 386 -0.92 0.56 -30.56
C ALA A 386 0.52 0.86 -31.04
N VAL A 387 1.23 -0.13 -31.57
CA VAL A 387 2.56 0.06 -32.19
C VAL A 387 2.48 1.04 -33.36
N ASP A 388 1.49 0.89 -34.24
CA ASP A 388 1.31 1.79 -35.39
C ASP A 388 1.03 3.24 -34.95
N LEU A 389 0.12 3.42 -33.98
CA LEU A 389 -0.21 4.75 -33.44
C LEU A 389 0.99 5.38 -32.72
N HIS A 390 1.72 4.63 -31.89
CA HIS A 390 2.96 5.15 -31.29
C HIS A 390 4.00 5.50 -32.36
N GLY A 391 4.11 4.72 -33.44
CA GLY A 391 5.00 5.04 -34.56
C GLY A 391 4.74 6.42 -35.16
N THR A 392 3.49 6.86 -35.19
CA THR A 392 3.12 8.18 -35.70
C THR A 392 3.23 9.27 -34.63
N TYR A 393 2.71 9.03 -33.43
CA TYR A 393 2.49 10.11 -32.45
C TYR A 393 3.53 10.17 -31.32
N ALA A 394 4.07 9.02 -30.91
CA ALA A 394 5.08 8.91 -29.85
C ALA A 394 6.13 7.83 -30.18
N PRO A 395 7.02 8.08 -31.17
CA PRO A 395 7.93 7.04 -31.68
C PRO A 395 8.84 6.40 -30.63
N PHE A 396 9.09 7.09 -29.52
CA PHE A 396 9.91 6.61 -28.41
C PHE A 396 9.22 5.55 -27.54
N GLU A 397 7.88 5.42 -27.62
CA GLU A 397 7.12 4.36 -26.94
C GLU A 397 7.04 3.07 -27.79
N VAL A 398 7.39 3.13 -29.07
CA VAL A 398 7.33 1.98 -29.99
C VAL A 398 8.08 0.75 -29.47
N PRO A 399 9.32 0.85 -28.95
CA PRO A 399 10.01 -0.32 -28.41
C PRO A 399 9.24 -1.00 -27.30
N ARG A 400 8.66 -0.22 -26.38
CA ARG A 400 7.86 -0.74 -25.27
C ARG A 400 6.60 -1.46 -25.76
N SER A 401 5.86 -0.85 -26.69
CA SER A 401 4.68 -1.50 -27.29
C SER A 401 5.02 -2.77 -28.07
N ARG A 402 6.15 -2.79 -28.79
CA ARG A 402 6.64 -3.99 -29.46
C ARG A 402 7.03 -5.09 -28.47
N GLY A 403 7.59 -4.74 -27.31
CA GLY A 403 7.86 -5.69 -26.23
C GLY A 403 6.58 -6.42 -25.77
N TYR A 404 5.50 -5.67 -25.53
CA TYR A 404 4.20 -6.28 -25.19
C TYR A 404 3.63 -7.12 -26.34
N LEU A 405 3.72 -6.65 -27.60
CA LEU A 405 3.28 -7.42 -28.76
C LEU A 405 4.07 -8.72 -28.91
N ALA A 406 5.40 -8.68 -28.74
CA ALA A 406 6.26 -9.87 -28.76
C ALA A 406 5.85 -10.86 -27.67
N THR A 407 5.53 -10.38 -26.47
CA THR A 407 5.00 -11.19 -25.36
C THR A 407 3.71 -11.92 -25.78
N ALA A 408 2.75 -11.18 -26.36
CA ALA A 408 1.49 -11.76 -26.82
C ALA A 408 1.69 -12.79 -27.94
N LEU A 409 2.56 -12.49 -28.91
CA LEU A 409 2.92 -13.41 -30.00
C LEU A 409 3.56 -14.69 -29.47
N ARG A 410 4.49 -14.57 -28.50
CA ARG A 410 5.13 -15.74 -27.86
C ARG A 410 4.12 -16.61 -27.15
N LEU A 411 3.25 -16.02 -26.34
CA LEU A 411 2.21 -16.76 -25.60
C LEU A 411 1.16 -17.40 -26.54
N ALA A 412 0.94 -16.84 -27.72
CA ALA A 412 0.17 -17.45 -28.79
C ALA A 412 0.93 -18.51 -29.61
N GLY A 413 2.19 -18.82 -29.27
CA GLY A 413 3.04 -19.78 -29.99
C GLY A 413 3.60 -19.28 -31.34
N ARG A 414 3.49 -17.99 -31.65
CA ARG A 414 3.93 -17.37 -32.91
C ARG A 414 5.38 -16.90 -32.80
N LEU A 415 6.30 -17.83 -32.53
CA LEU A 415 7.69 -17.52 -32.11
C LEU A 415 8.48 -16.69 -33.13
N ASP A 416 8.40 -17.00 -34.43
CA ASP A 416 9.14 -16.27 -35.47
C ASP A 416 8.75 -14.78 -35.54
N GLN A 417 7.46 -14.51 -35.36
CA GLN A 417 6.93 -13.13 -35.37
C GLN A 417 7.25 -12.40 -34.07
N ALA A 418 7.22 -13.10 -32.94
CA ALA A 418 7.69 -12.55 -31.67
C ALA A 418 9.17 -12.13 -31.77
N ARG A 419 10.02 -13.00 -32.33
CA ARG A 419 11.45 -12.75 -32.58
C ARG A 419 11.66 -11.51 -33.43
N THR A 420 11.06 -11.48 -34.61
CA THR A 420 11.19 -10.34 -35.53
C THR A 420 10.75 -9.03 -34.86
N THR A 421 9.63 -9.08 -34.12
CA THR A 421 9.07 -7.91 -33.42
C THR A 421 9.99 -7.42 -32.31
N LEU A 422 10.57 -8.34 -31.54
CA LEU A 422 11.45 -8.04 -30.42
C LEU A 422 12.82 -7.55 -30.86
N ASP A 423 13.39 -8.13 -31.91
CA ASP A 423 14.67 -7.69 -32.49
C ASP A 423 14.55 -6.22 -32.96
N LEU A 424 13.44 -5.88 -33.64
CA LEU A 424 13.14 -4.49 -34.02
C LEU A 424 12.96 -3.56 -32.79
N ALA A 425 12.41 -4.06 -31.70
CA ALA A 425 12.26 -3.29 -30.46
C ALA A 425 13.63 -3.01 -29.82
N LEU A 426 14.48 -4.03 -29.69
CA LEU A 426 15.83 -3.91 -29.13
C LEU A 426 16.71 -2.98 -29.98
N GLU A 427 16.71 -3.14 -31.30
CA GLU A 427 17.50 -2.31 -32.20
C GLU A 427 17.07 -0.82 -32.12
N GLN A 428 15.76 -0.56 -32.11
CA GLN A 428 15.26 0.80 -31.96
C GLN A 428 15.56 1.36 -30.57
N ASN A 429 15.34 0.59 -29.51
CA ASN A 429 15.62 1.03 -28.14
C ASN A 429 17.10 1.33 -27.92
N ALA A 430 18.02 0.54 -28.48
CA ALA A 430 19.46 0.77 -28.38
C ALA A 430 19.89 2.10 -29.06
N ARG A 431 19.23 2.48 -30.17
CA ARG A 431 19.45 3.78 -30.83
C ARG A 431 18.95 4.95 -29.96
N ASP A 432 17.83 4.77 -29.27
CA ASP A 432 17.17 5.82 -28.49
C ASP A 432 17.67 5.94 -27.04
N ALA A 433 18.15 4.84 -26.44
CA ALA A 433 18.56 4.76 -25.03
C ALA A 433 19.67 5.73 -24.63
N LYS A 434 20.51 6.13 -25.58
CA LYS A 434 21.54 7.15 -25.35
C LYS A 434 20.97 8.55 -25.07
N LYS A 435 19.71 8.79 -25.43
CA LYS A 435 19.09 10.12 -25.42
C LYS A 435 17.95 10.28 -24.42
N ARG A 436 17.38 9.18 -23.91
CA ARG A 436 16.12 9.21 -23.15
C ARG A 436 16.09 8.25 -21.97
N SER A 437 15.58 8.73 -20.84
CA SER A 437 15.30 7.96 -19.62
C SER A 437 14.35 6.77 -19.88
N ALA A 438 13.24 7.02 -20.56
CA ALA A 438 12.21 6.01 -20.85
C ALA A 438 12.76 4.79 -21.61
N SER A 439 13.68 5.01 -22.54
CA SER A 439 14.34 3.93 -23.30
C SER A 439 15.25 3.08 -22.42
N ARG A 440 16.00 3.69 -21.50
CA ARG A 440 16.80 2.94 -20.50
C ARG A 440 15.93 2.12 -19.56
N GLN A 441 14.79 2.66 -19.12
CA GLN A 441 13.83 1.92 -18.31
C GLN A 441 13.15 0.77 -19.08
N THR A 442 13.11 0.84 -20.40
CA THR A 442 12.49 -0.19 -21.25
C THR A 442 13.46 -1.35 -21.54
N THR A 443 14.78 -1.13 -21.51
CA THR A 443 15.78 -2.16 -21.80
C THR A 443 15.61 -3.44 -20.97
N PRO A 444 15.50 -3.39 -19.62
CA PRO A 444 15.38 -4.61 -18.81
C PRO A 444 14.15 -5.46 -19.18
N PHE A 445 13.05 -4.82 -19.57
CA PHE A 445 11.83 -5.53 -19.99
C PHE A 445 11.99 -6.21 -21.36
N LEU A 446 12.69 -5.57 -22.30
CA LEU A 446 12.97 -6.18 -23.60
C LEU A 446 13.96 -7.35 -23.47
N GLU A 447 14.98 -7.21 -22.63
CA GLU A 447 15.94 -8.30 -22.33
C GLU A 447 15.25 -9.47 -21.62
N LEU A 448 14.35 -9.18 -20.66
CA LEU A 448 13.54 -10.22 -20.01
C LEU A 448 12.72 -11.02 -21.04
N GLU A 449 12.02 -10.32 -21.93
CA GLU A 449 11.22 -10.98 -22.97
C GLU A 449 12.09 -11.72 -23.99
N ALA A 450 13.29 -11.21 -24.31
CA ALA A 450 14.24 -11.89 -25.19
C ALA A 450 14.74 -13.19 -24.60
N GLY A 451 15.01 -13.19 -23.29
CA GLY A 451 15.35 -14.39 -22.52
C GLY A 451 14.23 -15.43 -22.55
N ARG A 452 12.98 -15.00 -22.30
CA ARG A 452 11.80 -15.88 -22.33
C ARG A 452 11.52 -16.47 -23.71
N LEU A 453 11.67 -15.65 -24.75
CA LEU A 453 11.51 -16.10 -26.13
C LEU A 453 12.60 -17.09 -26.53
N ALA A 454 13.86 -16.80 -26.21
CA ALA A 454 14.97 -17.73 -26.46
C ALA A 454 14.77 -19.07 -25.73
N ALA A 455 14.30 -19.02 -24.48
CA ALA A 455 13.97 -20.23 -23.73
C ALA A 455 12.85 -21.03 -24.42
N ALA A 456 11.78 -20.36 -24.88
CA ALA A 456 10.66 -20.99 -25.57
C ALA A 456 11.08 -21.71 -26.87
N GLU A 457 12.06 -21.16 -27.59
CA GLU A 457 12.66 -21.76 -28.79
C GLU A 457 13.71 -22.84 -28.50
N GLY A 458 14.07 -23.08 -27.23
CA GLY A 458 15.10 -24.03 -26.84
C GLY A 458 16.54 -23.50 -26.96
N ARG A 459 16.74 -22.20 -27.23
CA ARG A 459 18.07 -21.55 -27.25
C ARG A 459 18.48 -21.14 -25.84
N LEU A 460 18.75 -22.14 -24.99
CA LEU A 460 18.92 -21.94 -23.55
C LEU A 460 20.14 -21.07 -23.18
N ASP A 461 21.21 -21.09 -23.98
CA ASP A 461 22.40 -20.25 -23.75
C ASP A 461 22.12 -18.77 -24.05
N ASP A 462 21.41 -18.49 -25.14
CA ASP A 462 20.95 -17.14 -25.45
C ASP A 462 19.95 -16.65 -24.39
N ALA A 463 19.07 -17.54 -23.93
CA ALA A 463 18.13 -17.23 -22.86
C ALA A 463 18.84 -16.77 -21.59
N GLU A 464 19.84 -17.53 -21.13
CA GLU A 464 20.63 -17.16 -19.95
C GLU A 464 21.29 -15.78 -20.12
N ARG A 465 21.94 -15.54 -21.25
CA ARG A 465 22.63 -14.27 -21.53
C ARG A 465 21.69 -13.07 -21.44
N HIS A 466 20.50 -13.18 -22.04
CA HIS A 466 19.50 -12.10 -21.99
C HIS A 466 18.95 -11.91 -20.57
N LEU A 467 18.67 -12.99 -19.84
CA LEU A 467 18.15 -12.92 -18.47
C LEU A 467 19.18 -12.34 -17.49
N GLU A 468 20.48 -12.59 -17.69
CA GLU A 468 21.55 -11.97 -16.91
C GLU A 468 21.74 -10.48 -17.23
N ALA A 469 21.37 -10.03 -18.44
CA ALA A 469 21.46 -8.62 -18.84
C ALA A 469 20.35 -7.73 -18.25
N VAL A 470 19.31 -8.31 -17.63
CA VAL A 470 18.18 -7.58 -17.04
C VAL A 470 18.61 -6.75 -15.83
N GLY A 471 19.42 -7.35 -14.95
CA GLY A 471 19.85 -6.76 -13.67
C GLY A 471 19.93 -7.80 -12.54
N ASP A 472 20.34 -7.34 -11.36
CA ASP A 472 20.59 -8.16 -10.17
C ASP A 472 19.89 -7.65 -8.90
N ASP A 473 18.94 -6.72 -9.02
CA ASP A 473 18.15 -6.21 -7.88
C ASP A 473 16.75 -6.85 -7.88
N PRO A 474 16.57 -8.01 -7.23
CA PRO A 474 15.33 -8.78 -7.32
C PRO A 474 14.20 -8.17 -6.47
N THR A 475 14.42 -6.99 -5.87
CA THR A 475 13.35 -6.15 -5.31
C THR A 475 12.59 -5.38 -6.39
N ARG A 476 13.08 -5.41 -7.63
CA ARG A 476 12.45 -4.84 -8.82
C ARG A 476 11.88 -5.95 -9.69
N TYR A 477 10.81 -5.60 -10.41
CA TYR A 477 10.04 -6.58 -11.14
C TYR A 477 10.79 -7.24 -12.31
N PRO A 478 11.45 -6.53 -13.25
CA PRO A 478 12.07 -7.22 -14.38
C PRO A 478 13.18 -8.18 -13.90
N ASP A 479 13.95 -7.81 -12.87
CA ASP A 479 14.98 -8.63 -12.24
C ASP A 479 14.40 -9.91 -11.59
N LEU A 480 13.32 -9.79 -10.82
CA LEU A 480 12.65 -10.94 -10.22
C LEU A 480 12.02 -11.85 -11.29
N GLY A 481 11.42 -11.25 -12.33
CA GLY A 481 10.91 -11.97 -13.49
C GLY A 481 12.00 -12.72 -14.24
N ALA A 482 13.20 -12.14 -14.32
CA ALA A 482 14.37 -12.76 -14.92
C ALA A 482 14.86 -13.94 -14.07
N LEU A 483 14.97 -13.75 -12.76
CA LEU A 483 15.33 -14.80 -11.81
C LEU A 483 14.38 -15.99 -11.90
N ARG A 484 13.06 -15.75 -11.91
CA ARG A 484 12.04 -16.78 -12.17
C ARG A 484 12.29 -17.49 -13.50
N SER A 485 12.53 -16.74 -14.57
CA SER A 485 12.74 -17.32 -15.91
C SER A 485 14.01 -18.18 -15.96
N ARG A 486 15.03 -17.86 -15.16
CA ARG A 486 16.24 -18.69 -15.02
C ARG A 486 15.97 -20.01 -14.30
N VAL A 487 15.00 -20.07 -13.39
CA VAL A 487 14.51 -21.36 -12.83
C VAL A 487 14.03 -22.27 -13.96
N LEU A 488 13.18 -21.75 -14.85
CA LEU A 488 12.67 -22.50 -16.01
C LEU A 488 13.81 -22.94 -16.94
N VAL A 489 14.78 -22.07 -17.23
CA VAL A 489 15.95 -22.42 -18.06
C VAL A 489 16.78 -23.53 -17.41
N ALA A 490 17.04 -23.46 -16.10
CA ALA A 490 17.75 -24.51 -15.37
C ALA A 490 17.00 -25.85 -15.40
N LEU A 491 15.68 -25.83 -15.21
CA LEU A 491 14.83 -27.03 -15.33
C LEU A 491 14.90 -27.64 -16.74
N ARG A 492 14.85 -26.83 -17.80
CA ARG A 492 14.99 -27.30 -19.20
C ARG A 492 16.38 -27.88 -19.50
N ARG A 493 17.41 -27.49 -18.74
CA ARG A 493 18.76 -28.09 -18.80
C ARG A 493 18.90 -29.35 -17.94
N ASN A 494 17.85 -29.77 -17.22
CA ASN A 494 17.90 -30.80 -16.17
C ASN A 494 18.88 -30.47 -15.02
N ASP A 495 19.15 -29.19 -14.77
CA ASP A 495 19.96 -28.72 -13.65
C ASP A 495 19.05 -28.39 -12.46
N THR A 496 18.53 -29.45 -11.82
CA THR A 496 17.58 -29.32 -10.71
C THR A 496 18.20 -28.64 -9.48
N ALA A 497 19.50 -28.82 -9.26
CA ALA A 497 20.20 -28.20 -8.14
C ALA A 497 20.21 -26.66 -8.28
N ARG A 498 20.56 -26.15 -9.47
CA ARG A 498 20.50 -24.72 -9.76
C ARG A 498 19.07 -24.19 -9.75
N ALA A 499 18.12 -24.93 -10.31
CA ALA A 499 16.71 -24.52 -10.30
C ALA A 499 16.19 -24.30 -8.87
N ARG A 500 16.49 -25.20 -7.93
CA ARG A 500 16.14 -25.06 -6.52
C ARG A 500 16.81 -23.84 -5.87
N ALA A 501 18.11 -23.63 -6.11
CA ALA A 501 18.82 -22.48 -5.55
C ALA A 501 18.24 -21.14 -6.03
N LEU A 502 17.89 -21.04 -7.31
CA LEU A 502 17.25 -19.85 -7.88
C LEU A 502 15.83 -19.65 -7.32
N ALA A 503 15.03 -20.73 -7.21
CA ALA A 503 13.69 -20.67 -6.63
C ALA A 503 13.71 -20.25 -5.16
N GLU A 504 14.68 -20.72 -4.37
CA GLU A 504 14.86 -20.29 -2.98
C GLU A 504 15.18 -18.78 -2.89
N THR A 505 15.95 -18.27 -3.85
CA THR A 505 16.25 -16.83 -3.96
C THR A 505 14.96 -16.04 -4.25
N CYS A 506 14.10 -16.53 -5.15
CA CYS A 506 12.78 -15.93 -5.38
C CYS A 506 11.94 -15.86 -4.09
N VAL A 507 11.90 -16.94 -3.31
CA VAL A 507 11.07 -17.04 -2.09
C VAL A 507 11.57 -16.14 -0.96
N THR A 508 12.88 -16.03 -0.77
CA THR A 508 13.49 -15.18 0.27
C THR A 508 12.97 -13.73 0.18
N LEU A 509 12.59 -13.29 -1.01
CA LEU A 509 12.07 -11.95 -1.30
C LEU A 509 10.56 -11.82 -1.04
N VAL A 510 9.81 -12.94 -1.09
CA VAL A 510 8.35 -13.00 -0.86
C VAL A 510 7.98 -12.91 0.62
N VAL A 511 8.85 -13.39 1.53
CA VAL A 511 8.43 -13.75 2.90
C VAL A 511 8.35 -12.58 3.92
N PRO A 512 9.18 -11.50 3.85
CA PRO A 512 8.98 -10.35 4.76
C PRO A 512 8.91 -8.95 4.13
N GLY A 513 9.31 -8.72 2.87
CA GLY A 513 9.71 -7.36 2.43
C GLY A 513 9.15 -6.82 1.12
N ALA A 514 8.59 -7.64 0.23
CA ALA A 514 8.08 -7.15 -1.05
C ALA A 514 6.86 -6.24 -0.83
N LYS A 515 7.04 -4.92 -1.03
CA LYS A 515 5.99 -3.89 -0.88
C LYS A 515 4.83 -4.13 -1.85
N ALA A 516 5.13 -4.51 -3.09
CA ALA A 516 4.15 -4.73 -4.15
C ALA A 516 3.56 -6.15 -4.13
N SER A 517 2.24 -6.28 -4.37
CA SER A 517 1.55 -7.56 -4.50
C SER A 517 2.06 -8.39 -5.68
N ALA A 518 2.33 -7.75 -6.82
CA ALA A 518 2.81 -8.42 -8.03
C ALA A 518 4.15 -9.15 -7.81
N LEU A 519 5.11 -8.52 -7.12
CA LEU A 519 6.41 -9.14 -6.80
C LEU A 519 6.25 -10.40 -5.95
N ARG A 520 5.32 -10.37 -4.97
CA ARG A 520 5.02 -11.55 -4.14
C ARG A 520 4.48 -12.70 -4.98
N GLN A 521 3.60 -12.40 -5.93
CA GLN A 521 3.04 -13.41 -6.83
C GLN A 521 4.13 -14.01 -7.74
N VAL A 522 4.94 -13.18 -8.40
CA VAL A 522 6.03 -13.65 -9.29
C VAL A 522 7.04 -14.51 -8.52
N GLY A 523 7.44 -14.06 -7.32
CA GLY A 523 8.36 -14.83 -6.48
C GLY A 523 7.79 -16.16 -5.99
N ALA A 524 6.49 -16.21 -5.64
CA ALA A 524 5.83 -17.45 -5.23
C ALA A 524 5.73 -18.46 -6.39
N VAL A 525 5.54 -17.96 -7.61
CA VAL A 525 5.48 -18.80 -8.82
C VAL A 525 6.83 -19.46 -9.12
N GLY A 526 7.96 -18.83 -8.76
CA GLY A 526 9.29 -19.44 -8.95
C GLY A 526 9.44 -20.83 -8.31
N TYR A 527 8.84 -21.05 -7.14
CA TYR A 527 8.82 -22.36 -6.49
C TYR A 527 7.80 -23.32 -7.12
N ALA A 528 6.68 -22.79 -7.60
CA ALA A 528 5.66 -23.55 -8.30
C ALA A 528 6.17 -24.16 -9.62
N GLU A 529 7.18 -23.56 -10.26
CA GLU A 529 7.84 -24.15 -11.44
C GLU A 529 8.45 -25.53 -11.13
N LEU A 530 9.02 -25.73 -9.93
CA LEU A 530 9.57 -27.02 -9.50
C LEU A 530 8.48 -28.09 -9.38
N VAL A 531 7.30 -27.69 -8.90
CA VAL A 531 6.12 -28.56 -8.75
C VAL A 531 5.60 -28.96 -10.12
N VAL A 532 5.40 -28.01 -11.03
CA VAL A 532 4.92 -28.28 -12.40
C VAL A 532 5.90 -29.16 -13.17
N ALA A 533 7.21 -29.02 -12.93
CA ALA A 533 8.22 -29.87 -13.54
C ALA A 533 8.32 -31.28 -12.92
N GLY A 534 7.59 -31.57 -11.83
CA GLY A 534 7.60 -32.88 -11.17
C GLY A 534 8.91 -33.21 -10.46
N VAL A 535 9.68 -32.18 -10.07
CA VAL A 535 10.98 -32.34 -9.38
C VAL A 535 10.95 -31.84 -7.93
N ALA A 536 9.82 -31.31 -7.48
CA ALA A 536 9.61 -30.91 -6.10
C ALA A 536 9.45 -32.13 -5.18
N THR A 537 9.98 -32.02 -3.97
CA THR A 537 9.68 -32.92 -2.85
C THR A 537 8.31 -32.58 -2.22
N PRO A 538 7.69 -33.49 -1.45
CA PRO A 538 6.42 -33.21 -0.77
C PRO A 538 6.44 -31.96 0.12
N ASP A 539 7.56 -31.70 0.79
CA ASP A 539 7.73 -30.48 1.60
C ASP A 539 7.80 -29.22 0.73
N GLU A 540 8.46 -29.32 -0.43
CA GLU A 540 8.53 -28.23 -1.41
C GLU A 540 7.16 -27.93 -2.03
N GLU A 541 6.35 -28.95 -2.30
CA GLU A 541 4.97 -28.82 -2.76
C GLU A 541 4.09 -28.10 -1.73
N ALA A 542 4.11 -28.55 -0.48
CA ALA A 542 3.36 -27.92 0.62
C ALA A 542 3.79 -26.45 0.82
N ARG A 543 5.09 -26.18 0.70
CA ARG A 543 5.63 -24.82 0.76
C ARG A 543 5.15 -23.97 -0.42
N ALA A 544 5.15 -24.49 -1.65
CA ALA A 544 4.65 -23.78 -2.83
C ALA A 544 3.19 -23.38 -2.66
N LEU A 545 2.33 -24.30 -2.21
CA LEU A 545 0.91 -24.01 -1.95
C LEU A 545 0.72 -22.94 -0.88
N THR A 546 1.51 -22.99 0.20
CA THR A 546 1.49 -21.97 1.26
C THR A 546 1.88 -20.59 0.73
N LEU A 547 2.95 -20.52 -0.06
CA LEU A 547 3.44 -19.27 -0.65
C LEU A 547 2.45 -18.68 -1.65
N LEU A 548 1.90 -19.52 -2.54
CA LEU A 548 0.88 -19.11 -3.50
C LEU A 548 -0.38 -18.63 -2.76
N SER A 549 -0.86 -19.37 -1.76
CA SER A 549 -2.05 -18.98 -1.00
C SER A 549 -1.86 -17.63 -0.31
N ARG A 550 -0.68 -17.38 0.27
CA ARG A 550 -0.33 -16.10 0.89
C ARG A 550 -0.18 -14.97 -0.15
N ALA A 551 0.42 -15.25 -1.30
CA ALA A 551 0.66 -14.25 -2.35
C ALA A 551 -0.62 -13.83 -3.08
N PHE A 552 -1.56 -14.76 -3.27
CA PHE A 552 -2.84 -14.52 -3.94
C PHE A 552 -3.99 -14.23 -2.96
N GLY A 553 -3.78 -14.36 -1.65
CA GLY A 553 -4.78 -14.04 -0.63
C GLY A 553 -6.00 -14.97 -0.63
N ARG A 554 -5.86 -16.19 -1.15
CA ARG A 554 -6.92 -17.22 -1.19
C ARG A 554 -6.31 -18.60 -1.05
N SER A 555 -7.11 -19.60 -0.67
CA SER A 555 -6.65 -21.01 -0.72
C SER A 555 -6.32 -21.38 -2.16
N ILE A 556 -5.14 -21.96 -2.37
CA ILE A 556 -4.69 -22.50 -3.65
C ILE A 556 -4.52 -24.00 -3.49
N GLU A 557 -5.19 -24.75 -4.34
CA GLU A 557 -5.11 -26.21 -4.34
C GLU A 557 -4.09 -26.69 -5.39
N MET A 558 -3.62 -27.93 -5.28
CA MET A 558 -2.62 -28.49 -6.22
C MET A 558 -3.10 -28.44 -7.68
N GLY A 559 -4.40 -28.61 -7.93
CA GLY A 559 -4.99 -28.51 -9.27
C GLY A 559 -4.89 -27.12 -9.90
N ASP A 560 -4.71 -26.07 -9.10
CA ASP A 560 -4.59 -24.70 -9.60
C ASP A 560 -3.16 -24.36 -10.04
N VAL A 561 -2.14 -25.07 -9.53
CA VAL A 561 -0.73 -24.68 -9.64
C VAL A 561 -0.29 -24.54 -11.11
N ALA A 562 -0.61 -25.53 -11.95
CA ALA A 562 -0.27 -25.49 -13.38
C ALA A 562 -0.98 -24.33 -14.12
N ALA A 563 -2.23 -24.04 -13.77
CA ALA A 563 -2.97 -22.91 -14.33
C ALA A 563 -2.36 -21.57 -13.92
N ILE A 564 -1.91 -21.44 -12.67
CA ILE A 564 -1.24 -20.22 -12.18
C ILE A 564 0.10 -20.00 -12.87
N VAL A 565 0.92 -21.06 -12.95
CA VAL A 565 2.23 -21.02 -13.60
C VAL A 565 2.11 -20.66 -15.09
N SER A 566 1.14 -21.26 -15.79
CA SER A 566 0.91 -21.01 -17.22
C SER A 566 0.31 -19.64 -17.55
N ARG A 567 -0.51 -19.08 -16.67
CA ARG A 567 -1.17 -17.77 -16.89
C ARG A 567 -0.30 -16.56 -16.53
N GLN A 568 0.79 -16.74 -15.80
CA GLN A 568 1.64 -15.62 -15.41
C GLN A 568 2.41 -15.10 -16.64
N VAL A 569 1.79 -14.12 -17.31
CA VAL A 569 2.37 -13.21 -18.32
C VAL A 569 3.62 -12.51 -17.77
N PHE A 570 3.69 -12.38 -16.45
CA PHE A 570 4.70 -11.64 -15.72
C PHE A 570 6.03 -12.36 -15.52
#